data_AF-A0A1C6BCA3-F1
#
_entry.id   AF-A0A1C6BCA3-F1
#
_cell.length_a   1.000
_cell.length_b   1.000
_cell.length_c   1.000
_cell.angle_alpha   90.00
_cell.angle_beta   90.00
_cell.angle_gamma   90.00
#
_symmetry.space_group_name_H-M   'P 1'
#
loop_
_entity.id
_entity.type
_entity.pdbx_description
1 polymer ?
#
loop_
_entity_poly.entity_id
_entity_poly.type
_entity_poly.pdbx_seq_one_letter_code
_entity_poly.pdbx_strand_id
1 'polypeptide(L)'
;MTSIVGEFLEHSRIYCFGEGALRQMYLSSADIMTRNQERRVEIACPVESREVQDFLSDYLARLLGDNVKARRMLPDGGFVRAEQAGAVPVSVQQFYLDHPPQMRATERGKGRGWRLPELFRKRK
;
A
#
# COMPACT_ATOMS: atom_id res chain seq x y z
N MET A 1 16.48 1.25 -1.59
CA MET A 1 15.17 1.23 -2.28
C MET A 1 15.00 -0.13 -2.94
N THR A 2 13.81 -0.72 -2.83
CA THR A 2 13.47 -2.02 -3.45
C THR A 2 12.46 -1.77 -4.56
N SER A 3 12.68 -2.39 -5.72
CA SER A 3 11.77 -2.39 -6.86
C SER A 3 11.46 -3.83 -7.24
N ILE A 4 10.19 -4.16 -7.44
CA ILE A 4 9.75 -5.49 -7.84
C ILE A 4 9.12 -5.35 -9.21
N VAL A 5 9.63 -6.13 -10.16
CA VAL A 5 9.08 -6.21 -11.51
C VAL A 5 8.83 -7.68 -11.82
N GLY A 6 7.56 -8.04 -11.81
CA GLY A 6 7.07 -9.39 -12.02
C GLY A 6 6.11 -9.46 -13.21
N GLU A 7 5.21 -10.43 -13.15
CA GLU A 7 4.14 -10.60 -14.14
C GLU A 7 3.07 -9.51 -13.99
N PHE A 8 2.71 -9.18 -12.74
CA PHE A 8 1.79 -8.10 -12.45
C PHE A 8 2.52 -6.77 -12.24
N LEU A 9 1.85 -5.69 -12.66
CA LEU A 9 2.32 -4.33 -12.39
C LEU A 9 1.92 -3.92 -10.98
N GLU A 10 2.92 -3.70 -10.12
CA GLU A 10 2.71 -3.15 -8.78
C GLU A 10 2.24 -1.70 -8.88
N HIS A 11 0.92 -1.50 -8.82
CA HIS A 11 0.27 -0.20 -8.92
C HIS A 11 -0.28 0.29 -7.57
N SER A 12 -0.16 -0.53 -6.53
CA SER A 12 -0.57 -0.21 -5.16
C SER A 12 0.26 0.96 -4.61
N ARG A 13 -0.40 1.99 -4.10
CA ARG A 13 0.25 3.10 -3.37
C ARG A 13 -0.21 3.08 -1.93
N ILE A 14 0.66 2.58 -1.07
CA ILE A 14 0.41 2.41 0.35
C ILE A 14 1.40 3.28 1.10
N TYR A 15 0.90 4.13 1.99
CA TYR A 15 1.74 4.92 2.89
C TYR A 15 1.59 4.40 4.31
N CYS A 16 2.71 4.20 4.99
CA CYS A 16 2.76 3.75 6.37
C CYS A 16 3.67 4.71 7.15
N PHE A 17 3.11 5.36 8.16
CA PHE A 17 3.81 6.33 8.99
C PHE A 17 3.82 5.88 10.44
N GLY A 18 4.94 6.08 11.14
CA GLY A 18 5.10 5.69 12.54
C GLY A 18 5.16 4.18 12.74
N GLU A 19 5.12 3.77 14.02
CA GLU A 19 5.26 2.38 14.44
C GLU A 19 4.34 2.08 15.64
N GLY A 20 4.08 0.79 15.89
CA GLY A 20 3.28 0.33 17.02
C GLY A 20 1.89 0.97 17.07
N ALA A 21 1.54 1.53 18.24
CA ALA A 21 0.24 2.16 18.46
C ALA A 21 0.04 3.50 17.72
N LEU A 22 1.11 4.15 17.27
CA LEU A 22 1.05 5.41 16.52
C LEU A 22 1.05 5.20 15.00
N ARG A 23 1.09 3.93 14.56
CA ARG A 23 1.16 3.61 13.14
C ARG A 23 -0.12 4.02 12.42
N GLN A 24 0.04 4.75 11.32
CA GLN A 24 -1.05 5.17 10.45
C GLN A 24 -0.79 4.69 9.02
N MET A 25 -1.80 4.06 8.42
CA MET A 25 -1.73 3.55 7.06
C MET A 25 -2.76 4.23 6.16
N TYR A 26 -2.36 4.51 4.92
CA TYR A 26 -3.21 5.12 3.91
C TYR A 26 -3.10 4.37 2.58
N LEU A 27 -4.22 4.24 1.89
CA LEU A 27 -4.27 3.86 0.48
C LEU A 27 -4.43 5.13 -0.35
N SER A 28 -3.61 5.29 -1.38
CA SER A 28 -3.56 6.53 -2.19
C SER A 28 -3.82 6.25 -3.66
N SER A 29 -4.46 7.21 -4.35
CA SER A 29 -4.50 7.22 -5.81
C SER A 29 -3.17 7.71 -6.43
N ALA A 30 -2.43 8.56 -5.72
CA ALA A 30 -1.22 9.22 -6.19
C ALA A 30 0.06 8.66 -5.57
N ASP A 31 1.15 8.75 -6.33
CA ASP A 31 2.52 8.65 -5.81
C ASP A 31 3.07 10.03 -5.41
N ILE A 32 4.28 10.06 -4.81
CA ILE A 32 4.91 11.28 -4.29
C ILE A 32 5.65 12.05 -5.42
N MET A 33 4.97 12.25 -6.54
CA MET A 33 5.46 13.11 -7.62
C MET A 33 4.77 14.48 -7.55
N THR A 34 5.54 15.56 -7.72
CA THR A 34 5.07 16.97 -7.64
C THR A 34 3.80 17.22 -8.46
N ARG A 35 3.73 16.67 -9.67
CA ARG A 35 2.57 16.82 -10.55
C ARG A 35 1.27 16.30 -9.93
N ASN A 36 1.31 15.28 -9.07
CA ASN A 36 0.12 14.74 -8.45
C ASN A 36 -0.34 15.61 -7.28
N GLN A 37 0.60 16.26 -6.57
CA GLN A 37 0.31 17.11 -5.42
C GLN A 37 -0.15 18.51 -5.83
N GLU A 38 0.33 19.02 -6.96
CA GLU A 38 0.05 20.41 -7.38
C GLU A 38 -1.00 20.53 -8.49
N ARG A 39 -1.11 19.52 -9.36
CA ARG A 39 -1.87 19.65 -10.62
C ARG A 39 -3.00 18.63 -10.79
N ARG A 40 -3.18 17.72 -9.84
CA ARG A 40 -4.21 16.68 -9.89
C ARG A 40 -5.05 16.70 -8.62
N VAL A 41 -6.29 16.26 -8.76
CA VAL A 41 -7.15 15.95 -7.62
C VAL A 41 -6.94 14.49 -7.29
N GLU A 42 -6.41 14.23 -6.10
CA GLU A 42 -6.00 12.90 -5.65
C GLU A 42 -6.64 12.62 -4.29
N ILE A 43 -6.77 11.34 -3.94
CA ILE A 43 -7.35 10.90 -2.67
C ILE A 43 -6.39 9.96 -1.94
N ALA A 44 -6.23 10.22 -0.64
CA ALA A 44 -5.63 9.28 0.30
C ALA A 44 -6.68 8.91 1.35
N CYS A 45 -6.98 7.62 1.45
CA CYS A 45 -7.97 7.08 2.37
C CYS A 45 -7.26 6.44 3.58
N PRO A 46 -7.55 6.86 4.82
CA PRO A 46 -7.01 6.20 6.00
C PRO A 46 -7.56 4.78 6.13
N VAL A 47 -6.70 3.84 6.53
CA VAL A 47 -7.08 2.46 6.81
C VAL A 47 -7.43 2.34 8.28
N GLU A 48 -8.71 2.37 8.62
CA GLU A 48 -9.18 2.30 10.02
C GLU A 48 -9.34 0.87 10.55
N SER A 49 -9.63 -0.10 9.66
CA SER A 49 -9.83 -1.49 10.06
C SER A 49 -8.50 -2.13 10.46
N ARG A 50 -8.45 -2.71 11.67
CA ARG A 50 -7.27 -3.41 12.16
C ARG A 50 -6.91 -4.62 11.31
N GLU A 51 -7.91 -5.38 10.86
CA GLU A 51 -7.72 -6.54 9.96
C GLU A 51 -7.01 -6.12 8.66
N VAL A 52 -7.43 -5.01 8.06
CA VAL A 52 -6.83 -4.50 6.82
C VAL A 52 -5.42 -3.95 7.08
N GLN A 53 -5.23 -3.24 8.20
CA GLN A 53 -3.90 -2.78 8.59
C GLN A 53 -2.93 -3.95 8.78
N ASP A 54 -3.33 -5.01 9.47
CA ASP A 54 -2.48 -6.19 9.69
C ASP A 54 -2.17 -6.87 8.36
N PHE A 55 -3.16 -7.07 7.48
CA PHE A 55 -2.93 -7.58 6.11
C PHE A 55 -1.93 -6.73 5.32
N LEU A 56 -2.09 -5.40 5.30
CA LEU A 56 -1.19 -4.51 4.55
C LEU A 56 0.23 -4.55 5.13
N SER A 57 0.37 -4.79 6.43
CA SER A 57 1.69 -4.98 7.08
C SER A 57 2.39 -6.20 6.52
N ASP A 58 1.68 -7.34 6.52
CA ASP A 58 2.21 -8.60 6.03
C ASP A 58 2.49 -8.52 4.53
N TYR A 59 1.63 -7.85 3.77
CA TYR A 59 1.82 -7.60 2.35
C TYR A 59 3.10 -6.78 2.10
N LEU A 60 3.30 -5.66 2.81
CA LEU A 60 4.52 -4.85 2.70
C LEU A 60 5.76 -5.63 3.14
N ALA A 61 5.67 -6.41 4.21
CA ALA A 61 6.79 -7.25 4.67
C ALA A 61 7.17 -8.31 3.63
N ARG A 62 6.20 -8.93 2.96
CA ARG A 62 6.43 -9.90 1.88
C ARG A 62 7.01 -9.24 0.63
N LEU A 63 6.53 -8.05 0.25
CA LEU A 63 7.14 -7.27 -0.83
C LEU A 63 8.63 -6.99 -0.52
N LEU A 64 8.93 -6.53 0.69
CA LEU A 64 10.32 -6.25 1.11
C LEU A 64 11.19 -7.51 1.25
N GLY A 65 10.57 -8.66 1.52
CA GLY A 65 11.22 -9.97 1.63
C GLY A 65 11.32 -10.76 0.32
N ASP A 66 10.74 -10.27 -0.78
CA ASP A 66 10.85 -10.93 -2.08
C ASP A 66 12.33 -11.02 -2.49
N ASN A 67 12.77 -12.22 -2.89
CA ASN A 67 14.15 -12.50 -3.29
C ASN A 67 14.26 -13.09 -4.70
N VAL A 68 13.14 -13.14 -5.44
CA VAL A 68 13.04 -13.70 -6.79
C VAL A 68 12.92 -12.60 -7.85
N LYS A 69 12.02 -11.63 -7.62
CA LYS A 69 11.69 -10.54 -8.54
C LYS A 69 12.18 -9.18 -8.04
N ALA A 70 12.49 -9.06 -6.75
CA ALA A 70 13.00 -7.82 -6.19
C ALA A 70 14.41 -7.45 -6.68
N ARG A 71 14.59 -6.15 -6.87
CA ARG A 71 15.83 -5.46 -7.21
C ARG A 71 16.12 -4.40 -6.16
N ARG A 72 17.36 -4.34 -5.67
CA ARG A 72 17.82 -3.29 -4.76
C ARG A 72 18.57 -2.24 -5.57
N MET A 73 18.16 -0.98 -5.42
CA MET A 73 18.87 0.16 -5.98
C MET A 73 20.12 0.44 -5.15
N LEU A 74 21.26 0.57 -5.83
CA LEU A 74 22.55 0.96 -5.30
C LEU A 74 22.68 2.50 -5.27
N PRO A 75 23.66 3.05 -4.51
CA PRO A 75 23.87 4.50 -4.45
C PRO A 75 24.19 5.17 -5.80
N ASP A 76 24.75 4.42 -6.75
CA ASP A 76 25.06 4.88 -8.12
C ASP A 76 23.84 4.83 -9.07
N GLY A 77 22.67 4.42 -8.58
CA GLY A 77 21.45 4.25 -9.37
C GLY A 77 21.33 2.91 -10.08
N GLY A 78 22.36 2.06 -10.01
CA GLY A 78 22.32 0.69 -10.51
C GLY A 78 21.33 -0.19 -9.73
N PHE A 79 20.90 -1.29 -10.33
CA PHE A 79 20.01 -2.26 -9.68
C PHE A 79 20.64 -3.65 -9.65
N VAL A 80 20.64 -4.26 -8.47
CA VAL A 80 21.08 -5.65 -8.27
C VAL A 80 19.92 -6.52 -7.84
N ARG A 81 19.95 -7.82 -8.16
CA ARG A 81 18.98 -8.79 -7.64
C ARG A 81 19.02 -8.78 -6.12
N ALA A 82 17.85 -8.85 -5.47
CA ALA A 82 17.74 -9.07 -4.03
C ALA A 82 17.94 -10.54 -3.64
N GLU A 83 18.79 -11.27 -4.38
CA GLU A 83 19.05 -12.69 -4.15
C GLU A 83 19.72 -12.87 -2.78
N GLN A 84 19.26 -13.87 -2.03
CA GLN A 84 19.86 -14.28 -0.77
C GLN A 84 20.35 -15.72 -0.95
N ALA A 85 21.68 -15.88 -1.07
CA ALA A 85 22.28 -17.20 -1.27
C ALA A 85 21.87 -18.17 -0.15
N GLY A 86 21.34 -19.34 -0.52
CA GLY A 86 20.88 -20.36 0.43
C GLY A 86 19.50 -20.10 1.06
N ALA A 87 18.83 -18.99 0.75
CA ALA A 87 17.46 -18.75 1.20
C ALA A 87 16.46 -19.49 0.30
N VAL A 88 15.32 -19.85 0.89
CA VAL A 88 14.17 -20.36 0.13
C VAL A 88 13.69 -19.27 -0.84
N PRO A 89 13.46 -19.57 -2.13
CA PRO A 89 12.90 -18.61 -3.07
C PRO A 89 11.51 -18.13 -2.63
N VAL A 90 11.32 -16.82 -2.54
CA VAL A 90 10.07 -16.16 -2.21
C VAL A 90 9.75 -15.15 -3.31
N SER A 91 8.68 -15.45 -4.05
CA SER A 91 8.04 -14.53 -5.00
C SER A 91 6.71 -14.08 -4.41
N VAL A 92 6.57 -12.79 -4.13
CA VAL A 92 5.36 -12.23 -3.51
C VAL A 92 4.12 -12.41 -4.39
N GLN A 93 4.26 -12.21 -5.71
CA GLN A 93 3.15 -12.38 -6.65
C GLN A 93 2.67 -13.83 -6.70
N GLN A 94 3.61 -14.79 -6.77
CA GLN A 94 3.26 -16.21 -6.75
C GLN A 94 2.63 -16.61 -5.42
N PHE A 95 3.16 -16.10 -4.31
CA PHE A 95 2.61 -16.37 -2.99
C PHE A 95 1.12 -16.02 -2.90
N TYR A 96 0.71 -14.85 -3.42
CA TYR A 96 -0.69 -14.44 -3.40
C TYR A 96 -1.58 -15.10 -4.46
N LEU A 97 -1.02 -15.62 -5.55
CA LEU A 97 -1.75 -16.50 -6.47
C LEU A 97 -2.10 -17.82 -5.77
N ASP A 98 -1.16 -18.38 -5.01
CA ASP A 98 -1.35 -19.66 -4.30
C ASP A 98 -2.18 -19.49 -3.01
N HIS A 99 -2.08 -18.32 -2.38
CA HIS A 99 -2.72 -17.98 -1.10
C HIS A 99 -3.52 -16.68 -1.23
N PRO A 100 -4.64 -16.68 -1.99
CA PRO A 100 -5.45 -15.49 -2.18
C PRO A 100 -5.97 -14.98 -0.82
N PRO A 101 -5.89 -13.67 -0.54
CA PRO A 101 -6.32 -13.13 0.73
C PRO A 101 -7.83 -13.27 0.90
N GLN A 102 -8.23 -13.70 2.09
CA GLN A 102 -9.63 -13.77 2.50
C GLN A 102 -9.88 -12.65 3.51
N MET A 103 -10.70 -11.68 3.12
CA MET A 103 -11.12 -10.60 4.02
C MET A 103 -12.61 -10.70 4.29
N ARG A 104 -13.02 -10.45 5.52
CA ARG A 104 -14.45 -10.30 5.84
C ARG A 104 -14.89 -8.89 5.51
N ALA A 105 -16.10 -8.76 4.95
CA ALA A 105 -16.69 -7.45 4.79
C ALA A 105 -16.88 -6.83 6.19
N THR A 106 -16.31 -5.65 6.41
CA THR A 106 -16.57 -4.89 7.63
C THR A 106 -18.07 -4.61 7.69
N GLU A 107 -18.75 -5.08 8.73
CA GLU A 107 -20.14 -4.68 8.95
C GLU A 107 -20.17 -3.16 9.05
N ARG A 108 -20.97 -2.50 8.20
CA ARG A 108 -21.25 -1.08 8.39
C ARG A 108 -21.95 -0.95 9.73
N GLY A 109 -21.20 -0.60 10.78
CA GLY A 109 -21.78 0.04 11.94
C GLY A 109 -22.67 1.18 11.43
N LYS A 110 -23.84 1.39 12.05
CA LYS A 110 -24.75 2.51 11.71
C LYS A 110 -24.04 3.84 11.91
N GLY A 111 -23.16 4.22 11.00
CA GLY A 111 -22.48 5.50 10.97
C GLY A 111 -23.54 6.55 10.72
N ARG A 112 -23.53 7.60 11.55
CA ARG A 112 -24.32 8.82 11.34
C ARG A 112 -24.13 9.21 9.87
N GLY A 113 -25.22 9.15 9.11
CA GLY A 113 -25.19 9.46 7.68
C GLY A 113 -24.45 10.76 7.44
N TRP A 114 -23.58 10.79 6.44
CA TRP A 114 -22.85 11.97 6.03
C TRP A 114 -23.83 13.13 5.82
N ARG A 115 -24.01 13.96 6.84
CA ARG A 115 -24.68 15.25 6.68
C ARG A 115 -23.65 16.13 6.00
N LEU A 116 -23.84 16.39 4.71
CA LEU A 116 -23.14 17.46 4.01
C LEU A 116 -23.16 18.70 4.93
N PRO A 117 -22.00 19.27 5.28
CA PRO A 117 -21.97 20.50 6.06
C PRO A 117 -22.82 21.55 5.35
N GLU A 118 -23.56 22.36 6.11
CA GLU A 118 -24.38 23.46 5.59
C GLU A 118 -23.58 24.52 4.81
N LEU A 119 -22.26 24.35 4.69
CA LEU A 119 -21.32 25.18 3.93
C LEU A 119 -21.69 25.34 2.44
N PHE A 120 -22.47 24.42 1.87
CA PHE A 120 -22.93 24.48 0.47
C PHE A 120 -24.36 25.04 0.29
N ARG A 121 -25.05 25.45 1.37
CA ARG A 121 -26.30 26.21 1.23
C ARG A 121 -25.96 27.61 0.73
N LYS A 122 -26.07 27.81 -0.59
CA LYS A 122 -26.03 29.15 -1.19
C LYS A 122 -26.95 30.08 -0.39
N ARG A 123 -26.38 31.14 0.20
CA ARG A 123 -27.16 32.28 0.69
C ARG A 123 -27.89 32.86 -0.54
N LYS A 124 -29.23 32.87 -0.49
CA LYS A 124 -30.05 33.65 -1.41
C LYS A 124 -29.90 35.13 -1.09
#